data_AF-A0AAE1ALZ4-F1
#
_entry.id   AF-A0AAE1ALZ4-F1
#
_cell.length_a   1.000
_cell.length_b   1.000
_cell.length_c   1.000
_cell.angle_alpha   90.00
_cell.angle_beta   90.00
_cell.angle_gamma   90.00
#
_symmetry.space_group_name_H-M   'P 1'
#
loop_
_entity.id
_entity.type
_entity.pdbx_description
1 polymer ?
#
loop_
_entity_poly.entity_id
_entity_poly.type
_entity_poly.pdbx_seq_one_letter_code
_entity_poly.pdbx_strand_id
1 'polypeptide(L)'
;MSGDELTDRKMSGNKLTDRKMSGDELTDRKMSGNKLTDRKMSGNKLTDRKMSGDELTDRKMSGDELTDRKMSGNKLTDRKMSGDELTDRKMSGDELTDRKMSGNKLTDRKMSGNKLTDRKMSGDELTDRKMSGDELTDRKMSGDELTDRKMSGNKLTDRRFLFLDNDGSFQSF
;
A
#
# COMPACT_ATOMS: atom_id res chain seq x y z
N MET A 1 -28.59 5.23 10.65
CA MET A 1 -28.09 6.05 9.53
C MET A 1 -27.54 5.08 8.53
N SER A 2 -28.31 4.81 7.49
CA SER A 2 -28.03 3.85 6.41
C SER A 2 -26.78 4.26 5.64
N GLY A 3 -26.06 3.27 5.12
CA GLY A 3 -24.78 3.44 4.45
C GLY A 3 -24.81 4.49 3.34
N ASP A 4 -24.06 5.56 3.57
CA ASP A 4 -23.79 6.55 2.53
C ASP A 4 -22.79 5.95 1.55
N GLU A 5 -23.30 5.45 0.43
CA GLU A 5 -22.52 5.23 -0.78
C GLU A 5 -22.04 6.60 -1.28
N LEU A 6 -20.72 6.84 -1.25
CA LEU A 6 -20.18 8.13 -1.68
C LEU A 6 -19.25 7.96 -2.89
N THR A 7 -19.83 8.12 -4.08
CA THR A 7 -19.17 7.99 -5.38
C THR A 7 -18.52 9.31 -5.85
N ASP A 8 -17.62 9.23 -6.84
CA ASP A 8 -17.17 10.35 -7.70
C ASP A 8 -16.59 11.62 -7.05
N ARG A 9 -15.99 11.54 -5.86
CA ARG A 9 -15.36 12.72 -5.24
C ARG A 9 -13.94 12.96 -5.74
N LYS A 10 -13.73 14.11 -6.39
CA LYS A 10 -12.41 14.67 -6.72
C LYS A 10 -12.03 15.77 -5.74
N MET A 11 -10.80 15.74 -5.24
CA MET A 11 -10.26 16.83 -4.41
C MET A 11 -8.84 17.20 -4.84
N SER A 12 -8.64 18.47 -5.18
CA SER A 12 -7.34 19.06 -5.49
C SER A 12 -7.01 20.19 -4.52
N GLY A 13 -5.72 20.46 -4.33
CA GLY A 13 -5.24 21.59 -3.52
C GLY A 13 -3.73 21.55 -3.34
N ASN A 14 -3.10 22.69 -3.08
CA ASN A 14 -1.64 22.76 -2.97
C ASN A 14 -1.11 22.06 -1.70
N LYS A 15 -1.76 22.30 -0.56
CA LYS A 15 -1.53 21.63 0.72
C LYS A 15 -2.85 21.15 1.28
N LEU A 16 -2.94 19.87 1.61
CA LEU A 16 -4.18 19.29 2.14
C LEU A 16 -3.85 18.35 3.31
N THR A 17 -4.11 18.81 4.53
CA THR A 17 -3.83 18.11 5.80
C THR A 17 -5.11 17.56 6.43
N ASP A 18 -4.97 16.64 7.38
CA ASP A 18 -5.98 16.23 8.37
C ASP A 18 -7.36 15.79 7.85
N ARG A 19 -7.43 15.19 6.65
CA ARG A 19 -8.72 14.69 6.16
C ARG A 19 -8.99 13.25 6.56
N LYS A 20 -10.14 13.06 7.20
CA LYS A 20 -10.77 11.77 7.42
C LYS A 20 -11.94 11.61 6.45
N MET A 21 -12.05 10.45 5.82
CA MET A 21 -13.23 10.06 5.06
C MET A 21 -13.65 8.66 5.47
N SER A 22 -14.90 8.51 5.84
CA SER A 22 -15.54 7.25 6.20
C SER A 22 -16.87 7.10 5.48
N GLY A 23 -17.26 5.87 5.21
CA GLY A 23 -18.52 5.46 4.59
C GLY A 23 -18.47 3.97 4.27
N ASP A 24 -19.61 3.34 4.10
CA ASP A 24 -19.68 1.88 3.93
C ASP A 24 -19.11 1.46 2.58
N GLU A 25 -19.52 2.15 1.52
CA GLU A 25 -19.00 1.97 0.16
C GLU A 25 -18.47 3.29 -0.38
N LEU A 26 -17.21 3.29 -0.81
CA LEU A 26 -16.57 4.49 -1.33
C LEU A 26 -15.79 4.19 -2.62
N THR A 27 -16.41 4.51 -3.75
CA THR A 27 -15.89 4.32 -5.11
C THR A 27 -15.37 5.62 -5.73
N ASP A 28 -14.55 5.51 -6.77
CA ASP A 28 -14.12 6.59 -7.68
C ASP A 28 -13.59 7.87 -7.01
N ARG A 29 -12.63 7.69 -6.10
CA ARG A 29 -12.04 8.84 -5.39
C ARG A 29 -10.68 9.21 -5.94
N LYS A 30 -10.58 10.44 -6.43
CA LYS A 30 -9.32 11.03 -6.87
C LYS A 30 -8.90 12.16 -5.94
N MET A 31 -7.63 12.13 -5.55
CA MET A 31 -7.06 13.17 -4.71
C MET A 31 -5.69 13.57 -5.23
N SER A 32 -5.50 14.85 -5.49
CA SER A 32 -4.25 15.39 -6.02
C SER A 32 -3.79 16.63 -5.27
N GLY A 33 -2.48 16.81 -5.13
CA GLY A 33 -1.91 18.04 -4.58
C GLY A 33 -0.44 17.90 -4.23
N ASN A 34 0.28 19.01 -4.06
CA ASN A 34 1.73 18.95 -3.87
C ASN A 34 2.11 18.31 -2.52
N LYS A 35 1.46 18.74 -1.43
CA LYS A 35 1.69 18.14 -0.09
C LYS A 35 0.40 17.60 0.50
N LEU A 36 0.33 16.30 0.74
CA LEU A 36 -0.83 15.64 1.33
C LEU A 36 -0.45 14.85 2.59
N THR A 37 -0.67 15.41 3.77
CA THR A 37 -0.38 14.78 5.07
C THR A 37 -1.66 14.31 5.78
N ASP A 38 -1.50 13.38 6.73
CA ASP A 38 -2.52 13.00 7.73
C ASP A 38 -3.88 12.65 7.14
N ARG A 39 -3.90 11.68 6.21
CA ARG A 39 -5.18 11.21 5.65
C ARG A 39 -5.55 9.83 6.14
N LYS A 40 -6.75 9.73 6.67
CA LYS A 40 -7.39 8.46 7.01
C LYS A 40 -8.58 8.22 6.09
N MET A 41 -8.61 7.05 5.48
CA MET A 41 -9.80 6.54 4.79
C MET A 41 -10.21 5.21 5.39
N SER A 42 -11.47 5.09 5.78
CA SER A 42 -12.05 3.84 6.26
C SER A 42 -13.39 3.55 5.60
N GLY A 43 -13.73 2.28 5.43
CA GLY A 43 -15.03 1.84 4.92
C GLY A 43 -14.98 0.36 4.57
N ASN A 44 -16.13 -0.29 4.43
CA ASN A 44 -16.20 -1.74 4.23
C ASN A 44 -15.69 -2.09 2.83
N LYS A 45 -16.20 -1.41 1.79
CA LYS A 45 -15.74 -1.56 0.40
C LYS A 45 -15.18 -0.28 -0.13
N LEU A 46 -13.95 -0.33 -0.62
CA LEU A 46 -13.29 0.85 -1.12
C LEU A 46 -12.57 0.59 -2.46
N THR A 47 -13.22 0.93 -3.56
CA THR A 47 -12.80 0.67 -4.95
C THR A 47 -12.28 1.93 -5.64
N ASP A 48 -11.47 1.76 -6.70
CA ASP A 48 -11.05 2.82 -7.63
C ASP A 48 -10.60 4.11 -6.98
N ARG A 49 -9.41 4.06 -6.34
CA ARG A 49 -8.84 5.31 -5.81
C ARG A 49 -7.44 5.60 -6.26
N LYS A 50 -7.30 6.87 -6.64
CA LYS A 50 -6.05 7.45 -7.10
C LYS A 50 -5.66 8.59 -6.19
N MET A 51 -4.48 8.48 -5.60
CA MET A 51 -3.87 9.59 -4.86
C MET A 51 -2.53 9.94 -5.49
N SER A 52 -2.38 11.21 -5.87
CA SER A 52 -1.15 11.71 -6.48
C SER A 52 -0.67 12.98 -5.80
N GLY A 53 0.63 13.11 -5.58
CA GLY A 53 1.22 14.33 -5.04
C GLY A 53 2.72 14.24 -4.84
N ASP A 54 3.42 15.36 -4.76
CA ASP A 54 4.89 15.35 -4.66
C ASP A 54 5.34 14.74 -3.33
N GLU A 55 4.70 15.14 -2.23
CA GLU A 55 4.95 14.62 -0.88
C GLU A 55 3.66 14.05 -0.27
N LEU A 56 3.71 12.77 0.10
CA LEU A 56 2.58 12.06 0.68
C LEU A 56 2.97 11.34 1.98
N THR A 57 2.71 11.99 3.11
CA THR A 57 3.08 11.51 4.46
C THR A 57 1.84 11.05 5.24
N ASP A 58 2.00 10.12 6.19
CA ASP A 58 1.00 9.72 7.19
C ASP A 58 -0.37 9.40 6.60
N ARG A 59 -0.44 8.30 5.84
CA ARG A 59 -1.73 7.85 5.31
C ARG A 59 -2.08 6.46 5.78
N LYS A 60 -3.30 6.38 6.32
CA LYS A 60 -3.93 5.13 6.73
C LYS A 60 -5.16 4.86 5.88
N MET A 61 -5.23 3.66 5.35
CA MET A 61 -6.40 3.17 4.66
C MET A 61 -6.79 1.83 5.23
N SER A 62 -8.04 1.72 5.67
CA SER A 62 -8.57 0.48 6.22
C SER A 62 -9.92 0.14 5.60
N GLY A 63 -10.17 -1.13 5.33
CA GLY A 63 -11.47 -1.60 4.88
C GLY A 63 -11.45 -3.08 4.61
N ASP A 64 -12.60 -3.73 4.60
CA ASP A 64 -12.69 -5.18 4.45
C ASP A 64 -12.27 -5.57 3.02
N GLU A 65 -12.85 -4.91 2.02
CA GLU A 65 -12.50 -5.07 0.60
C GLU A 65 -11.84 -3.81 0.03
N LEU A 66 -10.69 -4.03 -0.59
CA LEU A 66 -9.76 -2.99 -0.93
C LEU A 66 -9.19 -3.22 -2.34
N THR A 67 -9.90 -2.77 -3.38
CA THR A 67 -9.57 -3.00 -4.81
C THR A 67 -9.10 -1.75 -5.56
N ASP A 68 -8.29 -1.92 -6.61
CA ASP A 68 -7.87 -0.90 -7.60
C ASP A 68 -7.32 0.41 -7.06
N ARG A 69 -6.20 0.35 -6.32
CA ARG A 69 -5.61 1.58 -5.76
C ARG A 69 -4.25 1.90 -6.27
N LYS A 70 -4.14 3.16 -6.68
CA LYS A 70 -2.93 3.77 -7.17
C LYS A 70 -2.52 4.93 -6.28
N MET A 71 -1.30 4.85 -5.76
CA MET A 71 -0.66 5.96 -5.07
C MET A 71 0.64 6.29 -5.78
N SER A 72 0.76 7.54 -6.22
CA SER A 72 1.95 8.02 -6.94
C SER A 72 2.45 9.33 -6.35
N GLY A 73 3.76 9.47 -6.17
CA GLY A 73 4.36 10.70 -5.69
C GLY A 73 5.87 10.66 -5.67
N ASN A 74 6.54 11.78 -5.48
CA ASN A 74 8.01 11.77 -5.45
C ASN A 74 8.50 11.17 -4.13
N LYS A 75 7.87 11.57 -3.01
CA LYS A 75 8.14 11.04 -1.66
C LYS A 75 6.88 10.47 -1.03
N LEU A 76 6.94 9.20 -0.63
CA LEU A 76 5.85 8.52 0.09
C LEU A 76 6.36 7.91 1.40
N THR A 77 5.99 8.52 2.52
CA THR A 77 6.44 8.12 3.87
C THR A 77 5.24 7.73 4.75
N ASP A 78 5.41 6.79 5.67
CA ASP A 78 4.44 6.39 6.70
C ASP A 78 3.06 6.02 6.17
N ARG A 79 3.00 4.87 5.50
CA ARG A 79 1.78 4.48 4.79
C ARG A 79 1.35 3.08 5.19
N LYS A 80 0.15 3.02 5.72
CA LYS A 80 -0.49 1.78 6.16
C LYS A 80 -1.75 1.51 5.36
N MET A 81 -1.81 0.34 4.74
CA MET A 81 -3.04 -0.20 4.15
C MET A 81 -3.36 -1.52 4.85
N SER A 82 -4.58 -1.63 5.37
CA SER A 82 -5.05 -2.84 6.05
C SER A 82 -6.43 -3.24 5.57
N GLY A 83 -6.68 -4.51 5.32
CA GLY A 83 -8.00 -5.00 4.94
C GLY A 83 -8.02 -6.50 4.80
N ASP A 84 -9.19 -7.12 4.81
CA ASP A 84 -9.29 -8.58 4.70
C ASP A 84 -8.90 -9.04 3.30
N GLU A 85 -9.46 -8.40 2.28
CA GLU A 85 -9.15 -8.64 0.88
C GLU A 85 -8.57 -7.40 0.20
N LEU A 86 -7.43 -7.62 -0.43
CA LEU A 86 -6.55 -6.55 -0.86
C LEU A 86 -6.09 -6.91 -2.29
N THR A 87 -6.72 -6.31 -3.30
CA THR A 87 -6.44 -6.57 -4.73
C THR A 87 -5.95 -5.33 -5.50
N ASP A 88 -5.15 -5.54 -6.56
CA ASP A 88 -4.71 -4.54 -7.53
C ASP A 88 -4.15 -3.24 -6.96
N ARG A 89 -3.00 -3.35 -6.26
CA ARG A 89 -2.39 -2.17 -5.62
C ARG A 89 -1.08 -1.79 -6.23
N LYS A 90 -1.02 -0.53 -6.63
CA LYS A 90 0.16 0.10 -7.20
C LYS A 90 0.62 1.27 -6.34
N MET A 91 1.85 1.20 -5.87
CA MET A 91 2.53 2.31 -5.19
C MET A 91 3.80 2.65 -5.95
N SER A 92 3.88 3.87 -6.47
CA SER A 92 5.03 4.32 -7.25
C SER A 92 5.57 5.65 -6.74
N GLY A 93 6.88 5.81 -6.71
CA GLY A 93 7.52 7.08 -6.36
C GLY A 93 9.03 7.01 -6.33
N ASP A 94 9.71 8.13 -6.22
CA ASP A 94 11.18 8.14 -6.22
C ASP A 94 11.71 7.59 -4.89
N GLU A 95 11.13 8.02 -3.78
CA GLU A 95 11.45 7.57 -2.42
C GLU A 95 10.19 7.01 -1.76
N LEU A 96 10.24 5.74 -1.33
CA LEU A 96 9.20 5.17 -0.47
C LEU A 96 9.81 4.59 0.82
N THR A 97 9.32 5.08 1.95
CA THR A 97 9.79 4.71 3.29
C THR A 97 8.60 4.32 4.18
N ASP A 98 8.79 3.36 5.09
CA ASP A 98 7.80 2.95 6.09
C ASP A 98 6.44 2.56 5.50
N ARG A 99 6.45 1.52 4.65
CA ARG A 99 5.23 1.04 3.98
C ARG A 99 4.80 -0.29 4.56
N LYS A 100 3.58 -0.31 5.13
CA LYS A 100 2.93 -1.51 5.64
C LYS A 100 1.66 -1.84 4.85
N MET A 101 1.59 -3.04 4.28
CA MET A 101 0.36 -3.63 3.76
C MET A 101 0.06 -4.90 4.56
N SER A 102 -1.15 -4.99 5.10
CA SER A 102 -1.57 -6.16 5.87
C SER A 102 -2.99 -6.60 5.53
N GLY A 103 -3.23 -7.89 5.40
CA GLY A 103 -4.57 -8.42 5.14
C GLY A 103 -4.59 -9.93 5.08
N ASN A 104 -5.76 -10.56 5.00
CA ASN A 104 -5.84 -12.01 4.93
C ASN A 104 -5.45 -12.47 3.53
N LYS A 105 -5.97 -11.80 2.48
CA LYS A 105 -5.61 -12.06 1.08
C LYS A 105 -5.04 -10.82 0.41
N LEU A 106 -3.82 -10.92 -0.12
CA LEU A 106 -3.23 -9.88 -0.94
C LEU A 106 -2.84 -10.40 -2.33
N THR A 107 -3.47 -9.84 -3.36
CA THR A 107 -3.25 -10.16 -4.77
C THR A 107 -2.78 -8.92 -5.54
N ASP A 108 -1.97 -9.12 -6.59
CA ASP A 108 -1.53 -8.11 -7.56
C ASP A 108 -0.92 -6.86 -6.93
N ARG A 109 0.21 -7.04 -6.26
CA ARG A 109 0.89 -5.98 -5.51
C ARG A 109 2.12 -5.50 -6.21
N LYS A 110 2.07 -4.27 -6.72
CA LYS A 110 3.21 -3.60 -7.32
C LYS A 110 3.67 -2.41 -6.49
N MET A 111 4.92 -2.47 -6.06
CA MET A 111 5.61 -1.29 -5.56
C MET A 111 6.88 -1.01 -6.35
N SER A 112 7.00 0.21 -6.85
CA SER A 112 8.15 0.63 -7.65
C SER A 112 8.70 1.97 -7.20
N GLY A 113 10.02 2.10 -7.07
CA GLY A 113 10.64 3.39 -6.82
C GLY A 113 12.16 3.34 -6.83
N ASN A 114 12.83 4.49 -6.90
CA ASN A 114 14.29 4.51 -6.97
C ASN A 114 14.90 4.04 -5.63
N LYS A 115 14.34 4.51 -4.51
CA LYS A 115 14.71 4.10 -3.16
C LYS A 115 13.50 3.54 -2.41
N LEU A 116 13.66 2.35 -1.83
CA LEU A 116 12.63 1.65 -1.09
C LEU A 116 13.19 1.16 0.26
N THR A 117 12.70 1.74 1.36
CA THR A 117 13.15 1.45 2.73
C THR A 117 11.98 1.03 3.62
N ASP A 118 12.21 0.13 4.58
CA ASP A 118 11.27 -0.27 5.64
C ASP A 118 9.89 -0.73 5.15
N ARG A 119 9.89 -1.92 4.54
CA ARG A 119 8.75 -2.43 3.77
C ARG A 119 8.22 -3.69 4.40
N LYS A 120 6.96 -3.67 4.83
CA LYS A 120 6.27 -4.83 5.39
C LYS A 120 5.02 -5.19 4.58
N MET A 121 4.99 -6.40 4.05
CA MET A 121 3.78 -7.05 3.55
C MET A 121 3.48 -8.27 4.41
N SER A 122 2.28 -8.35 4.97
CA SER A 122 1.88 -9.50 5.78
C SER A 122 0.47 -9.95 5.45
N GLY A 123 0.27 -11.23 5.22
CA GLY A 123 -1.06 -11.79 5.04
C GLY A 123 -1.06 -13.28 4.83
N ASP A 124 -2.19 -13.92 5.09
CA ASP A 124 -2.30 -15.38 5.07
C ASP A 124 -2.05 -15.92 3.65
N GLU A 125 -2.68 -15.33 2.64
CA GLU A 125 -2.46 -15.62 1.21
C GLU A 125 -1.84 -14.41 0.49
N LEU A 126 -0.67 -14.59 -0.15
CA LEU A 126 0.04 -13.56 -0.90
C LEU A 126 0.41 -14.00 -2.34
N THR A 127 -0.28 -13.46 -3.33
CA THR A 127 -0.13 -13.79 -4.77
C THR A 127 0.34 -12.57 -5.59
N ASP A 128 1.09 -12.81 -6.67
CA ASP A 128 1.51 -11.81 -7.67
C ASP A 128 2.12 -10.52 -7.12
N ARG A 129 3.29 -10.65 -6.51
CA ARG A 129 4.00 -9.55 -5.86
C ARG A 129 5.19 -9.09 -6.67
N LYS A 130 5.20 -7.80 -7.01
CA LYS A 130 6.32 -7.13 -7.67
C LYS A 130 6.87 -5.97 -6.85
N MET A 131 8.13 -6.08 -6.43
CA MET A 131 8.88 -4.97 -5.85
C MET A 131 10.07 -4.62 -6.73
N SER A 132 10.14 -3.37 -7.21
CA SER A 132 11.23 -2.93 -8.09
C SER A 132 11.82 -1.62 -7.61
N GLY A 133 13.15 -1.53 -7.50
CA GLY A 133 13.81 -0.26 -7.23
C GLY A 133 15.31 -0.34 -7.25
N ASP A 134 15.97 0.79 -7.48
CA ASP A 134 17.42 0.83 -7.63
C ASP A 134 18.12 0.50 -6.31
N GLU A 135 17.63 1.06 -5.20
CA GLU A 135 18.09 0.77 -3.83
C GLU A 135 16.94 0.19 -3.00
N LEU A 136 17.15 -1.01 -2.45
CA LEU A 136 16.18 -1.69 -1.58
C LEU A 136 16.81 -2.03 -0.22
N THR A 137 16.23 -1.51 0.86
CA THR A 137 16.63 -1.70 2.28
C THR A 137 15.45 -2.21 3.12
N ASP A 138 15.74 -3.04 4.13
CA ASP A 138 14.82 -3.47 5.20
C ASP A 138 13.43 -3.92 4.73
N ARG A 139 13.36 -5.17 4.26
CA ARG A 139 12.14 -5.75 3.69
C ARG A 139 11.70 -6.98 4.45
N LYS A 140 10.44 -6.99 4.85
CA LYS A 140 9.76 -8.13 5.46
C LYS A 140 8.51 -8.51 4.68
N MET A 141 8.43 -9.77 4.26
CA MET A 141 7.23 -10.38 3.70
C MET A 141 6.92 -11.64 4.49
N SER A 142 5.72 -11.76 5.03
CA SER A 142 5.30 -12.93 5.80
C SER A 142 3.89 -13.35 5.37
N GLY A 143 3.69 -14.63 5.15
CA GLY A 143 2.38 -15.19 4.84
C GLY A 143 2.45 -16.70 4.78
N ASP A 144 1.32 -17.34 5.03
CA ASP A 144 1.22 -18.80 5.12
C ASP A 144 1.30 -19.43 3.71
N GLU A 145 0.67 -18.79 2.73
CA GLU A 145 0.74 -19.16 1.32
C GLU A 145 1.35 -18.05 0.45
N LEU A 146 2.46 -18.36 -0.22
CA LEU A 146 3.23 -17.41 -1.02
C LEU A 146 3.44 -17.92 -2.46
N THR A 147 2.80 -17.27 -3.43
CA THR A 147 3.00 -17.57 -4.87
C THR A 147 3.46 -16.33 -5.64
N ASP A 148 4.06 -16.56 -6.82
CA ASP A 148 4.50 -15.58 -7.83
C ASP A 148 5.10 -14.27 -7.29
N ARG A 149 6.42 -14.31 -7.06
CA ARG A 149 7.19 -13.19 -6.51
C ARG A 149 8.27 -12.72 -7.48
N LYS A 150 8.22 -11.45 -7.86
CA LYS A 150 9.28 -10.77 -8.62
C LYS A 150 9.87 -9.63 -7.82
N MET A 151 11.17 -9.71 -7.52
CA MET A 151 11.93 -8.59 -6.97
C MET A 151 13.13 -8.27 -7.83
N SER A 152 13.32 -6.98 -8.13
CA SER A 152 14.45 -6.50 -8.91
C SER A 152 15.01 -5.22 -8.29
N GLY A 153 16.32 -5.17 -8.08
CA GLY A 153 17.00 -3.95 -7.70
C GLY A 153 18.50 -4.04 -7.88
N ASN A 154 19.12 -2.89 -8.14
CA ASN A 154 20.55 -2.79 -8.47
C ASN A 154 21.42 -2.90 -7.22
N LYS A 155 20.91 -2.45 -6.07
CA LYS A 155 21.58 -2.45 -4.77
C LYS A 155 20.63 -2.94 -3.68
N LEU A 156 21.03 -4.02 -3.01
CA LEU A 156 20.24 -4.68 -1.96
C LEU A 156 21.07 -4.72 -0.68
N THR A 157 20.58 -4.10 0.39
CA THR A 157 21.23 -4.11 1.72
C THR A 157 20.23 -4.48 2.81
N ASP A 158 20.70 -5.10 3.89
CA ASP A 158 19.90 -5.69 4.98
C ASP A 158 18.70 -6.53 4.50
N ARG A 159 19.03 -7.75 4.09
CA ARG A 159 18.04 -8.79 3.87
C ARG A 159 17.73 -9.47 5.20
N ARG A 160 16.64 -9.07 5.83
CA ARG A 160 15.97 -9.94 6.81
C ARG A 160 14.67 -10.42 6.19
N PHE A 161 14.81 -11.24 5.14
CA PHE A 161 13.70 -12.04 4.68
C PHE A 161 13.45 -13.09 5.74
N LEU A 162 12.47 -12.88 6.61
CA LEU A 162 11.94 -13.93 7.46
C LEU A 162 10.70 -14.44 6.74
N PHE A 163 10.87 -15.52 5.99
CA PHE A 163 9.74 -16.28 5.48
C PHE A 163 9.22 -17.13 6.63
N LEU A 164 7.91 -17.17 6.84
CA LEU A 164 7.29 -18.24 7.60
C LEU A 164 6.77 -19.18 6.52
N ASP A 165 7.34 -20.37 6.39
CA ASP A 165 6.77 -21.39 5.50
C ASP A 165 5.50 -21.97 6.13
N ASN A 166 4.66 -22.62 5.32
CA ASN A 166 3.39 -23.23 5.74
C ASN A 166 3.58 -24.32 6.84
N ASP A 167 4.82 -24.80 7.04
CA ASP A 167 5.21 -25.73 8.10
C ASP A 167 5.71 -25.03 9.39
N GLY A 168 5.65 -23.69 9.44
CA GLY A 168 6.12 -22.87 10.56
C GLY A 168 7.64 -22.64 10.58
N SER A 169 8.37 -23.12 9.58
CA SER A 169 9.82 -22.91 9.50
C SER A 169 10.16 -21.50 9.03
N PHE A 170 11.30 -20.98 9.50
CA PHE A 170 11.81 -19.68 9.08
C PHE A 170 12.91 -19.83 8.05
N GLN A 171 12.69 -19.40 6.81
CA GLN A 171 13.78 -19.24 5.85
C GLN A 171 14.34 -17.82 5.89
N SER A 172 15.67 -17.71 5.87
CA SER A 172 16.41 -16.45 5.74
C SER A 172 17.39 -16.50 4.56
N PHE A 173 17.41 -15.43 3.75
CA PHE A 173 18.33 -15.23 2.63
C PHE A 173 18.93 -13.82 2.65
#